data_AF-A0A1X4NK50-F1
#
_entry.id   AF-A0A1X4NK50-F1
#
_cell.length_a   1.000
_cell.length_b   1.000
_cell.length_c   1.000
_cell.angle_alpha   90.00
_cell.angle_beta   90.00
_cell.angle_gamma   90.00
#
_symmetry.space_group_name_H-M   'P 1'
#
loop_
_entity.id
_entity.type
_entity.pdbx_description
1 polymer ?
#
loop_
_entity_poly.entity_id
_entity_poly.type
_entity_poly.pdbx_seq_one_letter_code
_entity_poly.pdbx_strand_id
1 'polypeptide(L)'
;MFRVFRWLRNTVVLMWLCAALLVSTVALAVQAVTLTAQVATVTASASAAALSHRKELAKAVSKAKAKARLRRVLVAIPVVGAGAAVAFEAQDFRDWQEENPDGSFADYSCEVAELSAEVVDEVLQDLPDGLRPSRDMVLNQLPECTPES
;
A
#
# COMPACT_ATOMS: atom_id res chain seq x y z
N MET A 1 -81.08 -14.70 -22.66
CA MET A 1 -80.55 -13.64 -21.78
C MET A 1 -79.21 -13.99 -21.10
N PHE A 2 -79.02 -15.19 -20.55
CA PHE A 2 -77.77 -15.60 -19.87
C PHE A 2 -76.46 -15.47 -20.70
N ARG A 3 -76.48 -15.69 -22.02
CA ARG A 3 -75.29 -15.59 -22.88
C ARG A 3 -74.78 -14.14 -23.07
N VAL A 4 -75.69 -13.16 -23.16
CA VAL A 4 -75.35 -11.74 -23.34
C VAL A 4 -74.77 -11.16 -22.05
N PHE A 5 -75.34 -11.54 -20.90
CA PHE A 5 -74.82 -11.16 -19.58
C PHE A 5 -73.42 -11.75 -19.32
N ARG A 6 -73.18 -13.00 -19.75
CA ARG A 6 -71.87 -13.64 -19.66
C ARG A 6 -70.82 -12.97 -20.55
N TRP A 7 -71.21 -12.47 -21.72
CA TRP A 7 -70.33 -11.77 -22.65
C TRP A 7 -69.94 -10.37 -22.12
N LEU A 8 -70.92 -9.60 -21.63
CA LEU A 8 -70.70 -8.30 -20.96
C LEU A 8 -69.79 -8.41 -19.73
N ARG A 9 -69.96 -9.45 -18.90
CA ARG A 9 -69.10 -9.68 -17.74
C ARG A 9 -67.66 -9.99 -18.16
N ASN A 10 -67.48 -10.71 -19.27
CA ASN A 10 -66.16 -11.11 -19.76
C ASN A 10 -65.37 -9.93 -20.36
N THR A 11 -66.05 -9.00 -21.06
CA THR A 11 -65.40 -7.82 -21.63
C THR A 11 -64.97 -6.82 -20.56
N VAL A 12 -65.76 -6.65 -19.49
CA VAL A 12 -65.39 -5.80 -18.35
C VAL A 12 -64.17 -6.36 -17.62
N VAL A 13 -64.12 -7.69 -17.40
CA VAL A 13 -62.95 -8.35 -16.80
C VAL A 13 -61.71 -8.19 -17.70
N LEU A 14 -61.86 -8.34 -19.01
CA LEU A 14 -60.76 -8.16 -19.96
C LEU A 14 -60.23 -6.72 -19.95
N MET A 15 -61.12 -5.72 -19.95
CA MET A 15 -60.74 -4.31 -19.85
C MET A 15 -60.01 -3.99 -18.55
N TRP A 16 -60.46 -4.57 -17.44
CA TRP A 16 -59.81 -4.36 -16.14
C TRP A 16 -58.42 -5.00 -16.08
N LEU A 17 -58.25 -6.20 -16.66
CA LEU A 17 -56.95 -6.86 -16.78
C LEU A 17 -55.99 -6.07 -17.66
N CYS A 18 -56.45 -5.55 -18.80
CA CYS A 18 -55.64 -4.69 -19.68
C CYS A 18 -55.20 -3.41 -18.95
N ALA A 19 -56.10 -2.77 -18.19
CA ALA A 19 -55.76 -1.59 -17.41
C ALA A 19 -54.72 -1.90 -16.32
N ALA A 20 -54.88 -3.00 -15.58
CA ALA A 20 -53.91 -3.43 -14.56
C ALA A 20 -52.53 -3.74 -15.16
N LEU A 21 -52.50 -4.35 -16.35
CA LEU A 21 -51.27 -4.66 -17.07
C LEU A 21 -50.53 -3.39 -17.55
N LEU A 22 -51.28 -2.39 -18.03
CA LEU A 22 -50.71 -1.10 -18.43
C LEU A 22 -50.12 -0.35 -17.22
N VAL A 23 -50.81 -0.36 -16.07
CA VAL A 23 -50.31 0.29 -14.86
C VAL A 23 -49.04 -0.39 -14.34
N SER A 24 -48.99 -1.72 -14.33
CA SER A 24 -47.81 -2.47 -13.84
C SER A 24 -46.59 -2.30 -14.76
N THR A 25 -46.79 -2.28 -16.07
CA THR A 25 -45.69 -2.04 -17.04
C THR A 25 -45.08 -0.65 -16.91
N VAL A 26 -45.91 0.39 -16.72
CA VAL A 26 -45.43 1.75 -16.47
C VAL A 26 -44.68 1.85 -15.15
N ALA A 27 -45.19 1.24 -14.08
CA ALA A 27 -44.52 1.23 -12.78
C ALA A 27 -43.14 0.56 -12.84
N LEU A 28 -43.04 -0.59 -13.51
CA LEU A 28 -41.78 -1.29 -13.73
C LEU A 28 -40.80 -0.48 -14.60
N ALA A 29 -41.30 0.22 -15.62
CA ALA A 29 -40.47 1.08 -16.46
C ALA A 29 -39.86 2.24 -15.66
N VAL A 30 -40.65 2.88 -14.79
CA VAL A 30 -40.14 3.95 -13.91
C VAL A 30 -39.10 3.41 -12.93
N GLN A 31 -39.34 2.24 -12.32
CA GLN A 31 -38.38 1.61 -11.42
C GLN A 31 -37.08 1.20 -12.13
N ALA A 32 -37.17 0.70 -13.36
CA ALA A 32 -35.99 0.35 -14.15
C ALA A 32 -35.11 1.57 -14.44
N VAL A 33 -35.74 2.71 -14.77
CA VAL A 33 -35.02 3.97 -15.01
C VAL A 33 -34.35 4.48 -13.74
N THR A 34 -35.03 4.45 -12.59
CA THR A 34 -34.45 4.94 -11.32
C THR A 34 -33.30 4.07 -10.83
N LEU A 35 -33.43 2.74 -10.94
CA LEU A 35 -32.35 1.80 -10.60
C LEU A 35 -31.13 1.99 -11.50
N THR A 36 -31.33 2.21 -12.80
CA THR A 36 -30.23 2.45 -13.74
C THR A 36 -29.49 3.74 -13.41
N ALA A 37 -30.22 4.80 -13.06
CA ALA A 37 -29.61 6.06 -12.62
C ALA A 37 -28.82 5.90 -11.32
N GLN A 38 -29.32 5.14 -10.35
CA GLN A 38 -28.62 4.86 -9.08
C GLN A 38 -27.33 4.05 -9.29
N VAL A 39 -27.36 3.04 -10.17
CA VAL A 39 -26.15 2.26 -10.49
C VAL A 39 -25.10 3.14 -11.18
N ALA A 40 -25.52 4.03 -12.08
CA ALA A 40 -24.61 4.96 -12.74
C ALA A 40 -23.95 5.93 -11.74
N THR A 41 -24.71 6.49 -10.80
CA THR A 41 -24.16 7.40 -9.78
C THR A 41 -23.26 6.69 -8.78
N VAL A 42 -23.62 5.48 -8.34
CA VAL A 42 -22.79 4.67 -7.44
C VAL A 42 -21.51 4.20 -8.14
N THR A 43 -21.59 3.85 -9.41
CA THR A 43 -20.42 3.46 -10.21
C THR A 43 -19.48 4.66 -10.41
N ALA A 44 -20.02 5.84 -10.71
CA ALA A 44 -19.25 7.08 -10.81
C ALA A 44 -18.59 7.47 -9.47
N SER A 45 -19.30 7.37 -8.35
CA SER A 45 -18.74 7.69 -7.04
C SER A 45 -17.71 6.65 -6.58
N ALA A 46 -17.93 5.36 -6.84
CA ALA A 46 -16.97 4.30 -6.55
C ALA A 46 -15.69 4.44 -7.37
N SER A 47 -15.80 4.81 -8.65
CA SER A 47 -14.63 5.06 -9.49
C SER A 47 -13.89 6.34 -9.08
N ALA A 48 -14.59 7.41 -8.70
CA ALA A 48 -13.97 8.61 -8.13
C ALA A 48 -13.24 8.29 -6.81
N ALA A 49 -13.84 7.49 -5.93
CA ALA A 49 -13.24 7.05 -4.67
C ALA A 49 -12.03 6.13 -4.90
N ALA A 50 -12.09 5.24 -5.89
CA ALA A 50 -10.94 4.41 -6.26
C ALA A 50 -9.77 5.25 -6.79
N LEU A 51 -10.04 6.31 -7.56
CA LEU A 51 -9.02 7.23 -8.05
C LEU A 51 -8.42 8.08 -6.93
N SER A 52 -9.24 8.59 -6.00
CA SER A 52 -8.73 9.33 -4.84
C SER A 52 -7.86 8.44 -3.95
N HIS A 53 -8.29 7.21 -3.69
CA HIS A 53 -7.51 6.24 -2.91
C HIS A 53 -6.18 5.90 -3.59
N ARG A 54 -6.15 5.66 -4.90
CA ARG A 54 -4.90 5.47 -5.66
C ARG A 54 -3.97 6.68 -5.56
N LYS A 55 -4.52 7.89 -5.63
CA LYS A 55 -3.76 9.14 -5.49
C LYS A 55 -3.17 9.29 -4.09
N GLU A 56 -3.91 8.94 -3.04
CA GLU A 56 -3.42 8.96 -1.66
C GLU A 56 -2.32 7.94 -1.44
N LEU A 57 -2.46 6.71 -1.94
CA LEU A 57 -1.40 5.70 -1.89
C LEU A 57 -0.15 6.17 -2.64
N ALA A 58 -0.29 6.69 -3.86
CA ALA A 58 0.84 7.24 -4.61
C ALA A 58 1.53 8.40 -3.87
N LYS A 59 0.75 9.24 -3.18
CA LYS A 59 1.27 10.32 -2.33
C LYS A 59 2.02 9.79 -1.10
N ALA A 60 1.51 8.74 -0.46
CA ALA A 60 2.17 8.10 0.68
C ALA A 60 3.50 7.46 0.25
N VAL A 61 3.50 6.71 -0.85
CA VAL A 61 4.70 6.08 -1.42
C VAL A 61 5.73 7.13 -1.83
N SER A 62 5.31 8.18 -2.53
CA SER A 62 6.23 9.26 -2.93
C SER A 62 6.80 10.01 -1.72
N LYS A 63 6.01 10.24 -0.67
CA LYS A 63 6.49 10.85 0.58
C LYS A 63 7.52 9.95 1.29
N ALA A 64 7.28 8.65 1.37
CA ALA A 64 8.24 7.70 1.92
C ALA A 64 9.55 7.68 1.11
N LYS A 65 9.46 7.63 -0.22
CA LYS A 65 10.62 7.69 -1.12
C LYS A 65 11.40 9.00 -0.97
N ALA A 66 10.71 10.12 -0.81
CA ALA A 66 11.33 11.43 -0.58
C ALA A 66 12.04 11.48 0.78
N LYS A 67 11.44 10.94 1.85
CA LYS A 67 12.07 10.84 3.17
C LYS A 67 13.37 10.02 3.12
N ALA A 68 13.36 8.89 2.42
CA ALA A 68 14.56 8.06 2.24
C ALA A 68 15.66 8.80 1.45
N ARG A 69 15.31 9.51 0.37
CA ARG A 69 16.26 10.33 -0.39
C ARG A 69 16.87 11.43 0.48
N LEU A 70 16.06 12.11 1.30
CA LEU A 70 16.55 13.18 2.17
C LEU A 70 17.51 12.65 3.24
N ARG A 71 17.22 11.48 3.83
CA ARG A 71 18.14 10.81 4.77
C ARG A 71 19.49 10.52 4.13
N ARG A 72 19.51 10.00 2.89
CA ARG A 72 20.76 9.75 2.14
C ARG A 72 21.55 11.04 1.88
N VAL A 73 20.87 12.12 1.51
CA VAL A 73 21.53 13.44 1.32
C VAL A 73 22.09 13.98 2.64
N LEU A 74 21.37 13.81 3.74
CA LEU A 74 21.82 14.25 5.06
C LEU A 74 23.10 13.53 5.48
N VAL A 75 23.17 12.21 5.27
CA VAL A 75 24.36 11.39 5.57
C VAL A 75 25.55 11.72 4.66
N ALA A 76 25.30 12.24 3.45
CA ALA A 76 26.37 12.65 2.54
C ALA A 76 27.09 13.97 2.94
N ILE A 77 26.51 14.77 3.85
CA ILE A 77 27.15 16.00 4.34
C ILE A 77 28.13 15.60 5.45
N PRO A 78 29.46 15.83 5.36
CA PRO A 78 30.43 15.19 6.26
C PRO A 78 30.15 15.34 7.76
N VAL A 79 29.93 16.57 8.24
CA VAL A 79 29.70 16.82 9.68
C VAL A 79 28.31 16.38 10.13
N VAL A 80 27.28 16.73 9.35
CA VAL A 80 25.88 16.41 9.68
C VAL A 80 25.62 14.92 9.54
N GLY A 81 26.24 14.30 8.55
CA GLY A 81 26.11 12.90 8.21
C GLY A 81 26.83 11.98 9.17
N ALA A 82 28.03 12.35 9.64
CA ALA A 82 28.67 11.64 10.75
C ALA A 82 27.80 11.69 12.02
N GLY A 83 27.25 12.86 12.36
CA GLY A 83 26.34 12.99 13.51
C GLY A 83 25.04 12.19 13.32
N ALA A 84 24.48 12.18 12.12
CA ALA A 84 23.28 11.40 11.80
C ALA A 84 23.55 9.89 11.82
N ALA A 85 24.70 9.44 11.33
CA ALA A 85 25.10 8.04 11.37
C ALA A 85 25.19 7.54 12.82
N VAL A 86 25.87 8.28 13.70
CA VAL A 86 25.93 7.96 15.14
C VAL A 86 24.53 7.93 15.76
N ALA A 87 23.67 8.89 15.41
CA ALA A 87 22.32 8.91 15.92
C ALA A 87 21.50 7.70 15.46
N PHE A 88 21.63 7.29 14.19
CA PHE A 88 20.95 6.12 13.64
C PHE A 88 21.45 4.83 14.28
N GLU A 89 22.75 4.64 14.44
CA GLU A 89 23.31 3.47 15.15
C GLU A 89 22.82 3.37 16.58
N ALA A 90 22.74 4.50 17.28
CA ALA A 90 22.17 4.51 18.64
C ALA A 90 20.66 4.18 18.65
N GLN A 91 19.93 4.39 17.55
CA GLN A 91 18.54 3.92 17.45
C GLN A 91 18.49 2.43 17.15
N ASP A 92 19.24 1.97 16.16
CA ASP A 92 19.25 0.57 15.73
C ASP A 92 19.72 -0.35 16.88
N PHE A 93 20.69 0.09 17.69
CA PHE A 93 21.08 -0.62 18.90
C PHE A 93 19.95 -0.73 19.94
N ARG A 94 19.16 0.33 20.14
CA ARG A 94 18.03 0.28 21.09
C ARG A 94 16.95 -0.67 20.61
N ASP A 95 16.68 -0.67 19.32
CA ASP A 95 15.68 -1.56 18.72
C ASP A 95 16.18 -3.03 18.82
N TRP A 96 17.46 -3.29 18.57
CA TRP A 96 18.09 -4.60 18.78
C TRP A 96 18.06 -5.06 20.25
N GLN A 97 18.22 -4.14 21.21
CA GLN A 97 18.12 -4.44 22.65
C GLN A 97 16.72 -4.86 23.10
N GLU A 98 15.66 -4.55 22.35
CA GLU A 98 14.31 -5.07 22.67
C GLU A 98 14.25 -6.60 22.54
N GLU A 99 15.05 -7.16 21.62
CA GLU A 99 15.18 -8.60 21.39
C GLU A 99 16.35 -9.21 22.18
N ASN A 100 17.36 -8.39 22.52
CA ASN A 100 18.57 -8.79 23.24
C ASN A 100 18.77 -7.94 24.52
N PRO A 101 17.96 -8.16 25.58
CA PRO A 101 17.90 -7.27 26.74
C PRO A 101 19.18 -7.22 27.58
N ASP A 102 19.96 -8.30 27.59
CA ASP A 102 21.26 -8.37 28.28
C ASP A 102 22.44 -8.06 27.34
N GLY A 103 22.16 -7.79 26.07
CA GLY A 103 23.16 -7.58 25.03
C GLY A 103 23.83 -6.21 25.13
N SER A 104 25.15 -6.22 24.98
CA SER A 104 25.99 -5.02 24.96
C SER A 104 26.11 -4.43 23.56
N PHE A 105 26.61 -3.19 23.47
CA PHE A 105 26.90 -2.56 22.17
C PHE A 105 27.98 -3.31 21.37
N ALA A 106 28.87 -4.04 22.04
CA ALA A 106 29.87 -4.86 21.38
C ALA A 106 29.24 -6.10 20.74
N ASP A 107 28.24 -6.70 21.39
CA ASP A 107 27.53 -7.86 20.85
C ASP A 107 26.73 -7.47 19.60
N TYR A 108 26.01 -6.34 19.67
CA TYR A 108 25.34 -5.74 18.52
C TYR A 108 26.31 -5.44 17.37
N SER A 109 27.44 -4.76 17.66
CA SER A 109 28.38 -4.38 16.61
C SER A 109 29.06 -5.59 15.98
N CYS A 110 29.23 -6.68 16.73
CA CYS A 110 29.73 -7.94 16.20
C CYS A 110 28.72 -8.66 15.30
N GLU A 111 27.44 -8.71 15.70
CA GLU A 111 26.39 -9.26 14.85
C GLU A 111 26.27 -8.49 13.54
N VAL A 112 26.25 -7.15 13.62
CA VAL A 112 26.22 -6.28 12.43
C VAL A 112 27.47 -6.47 11.58
N ALA A 113 28.65 -6.64 12.18
CA ALA A 113 29.90 -6.84 11.45
C ALA A 113 29.92 -8.18 10.70
N GLU A 114 29.44 -9.26 11.32
CA GLU A 114 29.33 -10.58 10.70
C GLU A 114 28.39 -10.54 9.49
N LEU A 115 27.19 -10.00 9.66
CA LEU A 115 26.21 -9.84 8.58
C LEU A 115 26.73 -8.91 7.48
N SER A 116 27.43 -7.84 7.85
CA SER A 116 28.03 -6.89 6.90
C SER A 116 29.16 -7.53 6.09
N ALA A 117 29.96 -8.42 6.70
CA ALA A 117 31.04 -9.12 6.03
C ALA A 117 30.53 -10.13 4.99
N GLU A 118 29.34 -10.71 5.18
CA GLU A 118 28.69 -11.57 4.20
C GLU A 118 28.27 -10.80 2.95
N VAL A 119 27.70 -9.61 3.12
CA VAL A 119 27.15 -8.80 2.01
C VAL A 119 28.15 -7.81 1.41
N VAL A 120 29.35 -7.66 1.98
CA VAL A 120 30.32 -6.62 1.55
C VAL A 120 30.68 -6.74 0.07
N ASP A 121 30.88 -7.96 -0.43
CA ASP A 121 31.30 -8.17 -1.83
C ASP A 121 30.18 -7.80 -2.81
N GLU A 122 28.93 -8.12 -2.46
CA GLU A 122 27.74 -7.75 -3.24
C GLU A 122 27.60 -6.22 -3.32
N VAL A 123 27.71 -5.52 -2.19
CA VAL A 123 27.61 -4.06 -2.14
C VAL A 123 28.76 -3.40 -2.91
N LEU A 124 29.98 -3.94 -2.82
CA LEU A 124 31.13 -3.41 -3.55
C LEU A 124 30.94 -3.57 -5.06
N GLN A 125 30.44 -4.70 -5.54
CA GLN A 125 30.21 -4.92 -6.97
C GLN A 125 29.20 -3.93 -7.58
N ASP A 126 28.18 -3.53 -6.81
CA ASP A 126 27.18 -2.56 -7.23
C ASP A 126 27.69 -1.11 -7.33
N LEU A 127 28.86 -0.81 -6.75
CA LEU A 127 29.48 0.51 -6.84
C LEU A 127 30.18 0.73 -8.19
N PRO A 128 30.15 1.95 -8.75
CA PRO A 128 30.92 2.26 -9.96
C PRO A 128 32.42 2.17 -9.70
N ASP A 129 33.19 1.70 -10.68
CA ASP A 129 34.62 1.35 -10.53
C ASP A 129 35.49 2.48 -9.95
N GLY A 130 35.15 3.74 -10.20
CA GLY A 130 35.91 4.90 -9.69
C GLY A 130 35.66 5.27 -8.22
N LEU A 131 34.63 4.70 -7.58
CA LEU A 131 34.26 4.97 -6.19
C LEU A 131 34.32 3.73 -5.29
N ARG A 132 34.70 2.57 -5.85
CA ARG A 132 34.74 1.30 -5.13
C ARG A 132 36.01 1.23 -4.26
N PRO A 133 35.90 1.19 -2.92
CA PRO A 133 37.05 0.92 -2.04
C PRO A 133 37.50 -0.54 -2.17
N SER A 134 38.73 -0.84 -1.78
CA SER A 134 39.19 -2.22 -1.72
C SER A 134 38.48 -2.97 -0.58
N ARG A 135 38.21 -4.26 -0.79
CA ARG A 135 37.57 -5.10 0.22
C ARG A 135 38.33 -5.09 1.55
N ASP A 136 39.67 -5.21 1.49
CA ASP A 136 40.52 -5.20 2.68
C ASP A 136 40.42 -3.88 3.45
N MET A 137 40.27 -2.74 2.76
CA MET A 137 40.06 -1.45 3.42
C MET A 137 38.75 -1.44 4.22
N VAL A 138 37.67 -1.98 3.66
CA VAL A 138 36.36 -2.03 4.36
C VAL A 138 36.40 -3.02 5.52
N LEU A 139 36.96 -4.21 5.32
CA LEU A 139 37.05 -5.24 6.36
C LEU A 139 37.92 -4.81 7.54
N ASN A 140 39.02 -4.07 7.30
CA ASN A 140 39.86 -3.53 8.37
C ASN A 140 39.17 -2.44 9.21
N GLN A 141 37.99 -1.95 8.77
CA GLN A 141 37.20 -0.97 9.50
C GLN A 141 36.17 -1.63 10.44
N LEU A 142 35.94 -2.93 10.31
CA LEU A 142 35.02 -3.67 11.17
C LEU A 142 35.64 -3.92 12.55
N PRO A 143 34.83 -4.01 13.62
CA PRO A 143 35.31 -4.36 14.95
C PRO A 143 35.92 -5.77 14.98
N GLU A 144 36.95 -5.95 15.82
CA GLU A 144 37.53 -7.26 16.08
C GLU A 144 36.58 -8.05 16.99
N CYS A 145 35.92 -9.06 16.42
CA CYS A 145 35.01 -9.95 17.13
C CYS A 145 35.69 -11.28 17.37
N THR A 146 35.74 -11.72 18.62
CA THR A 146 36.14 -13.09 18.94
C THR A 146 35.07 -14.05 18.44
N PRO A 147 35.40 -15.05 17.61
CA PRO A 147 34.42 -16.05 17.21
C PRO A 147 33.94 -16.77 18.47
N GLU A 148 32.63 -16.79 18.69
CA GLU A 148 32.04 -17.64 19.71
C GLU A 148 32.27 -19.10 19.30
N SER A 149 32.96 -19.84 20.16
CA SER A 149 33.34 -21.24 20.00
C SER A 149 32.15 -22.19 20.16
#